data_AF-A0A0Q8PAF9-F1
#
_entry.id   AF-A0A0Q8PAF9-F1
#
_cell.length_a   1.000
_cell.length_b   1.000
_cell.length_c   1.000
_cell.angle_alpha   90.00
_cell.angle_beta   90.00
_cell.angle_gamma   90.00
#
_symmetry.space_group_name_H-M   'P 1'
#
loop_
_entity.id
_entity.type
_entity.pdbx_description
1 polymer ?
#
loop_
_entity_poly.entity_id
_entity_poly.type
_entity_poly.pdbx_seq_one_letter_code
_entity_poly.pdbx_strand_id
1 'polypeptide(L)'
;MSAKDILIFAGVAVAAYMVLKRRGAASSFATEIPNSALPGQNGYGWRYFSDGTAISPDGTYYLKGKVISSTYDGVSVGSNYGNLTT
;
A
#
# COMPACT_ATOMS: atom_id res chain seq x y z
N MET A 1 -41.37 -19.82 -22.40
CA MET A 1 -39.97 -19.32 -22.46
C MET A 1 -39.11 -20.37 -23.13
N SER A 2 -38.37 -20.00 -24.17
CA SER A 2 -37.48 -20.90 -24.91
C SER A 2 -36.05 -20.78 -24.38
N ALA A 3 -35.24 -21.84 -24.47
CA ALA A 3 -33.87 -21.88 -23.94
C ALA A 3 -32.95 -20.73 -24.44
N LYS A 4 -33.24 -20.20 -25.62
CA LYS A 4 -32.60 -19.02 -26.21
C LYS A 4 -32.90 -17.71 -25.46
N ASP A 5 -34.03 -17.60 -24.78
CA ASP A 5 -34.40 -16.43 -23.98
C ASP A 5 -33.60 -16.38 -22.67
N ILE A 6 -33.22 -17.55 -22.11
CA ILE A 6 -32.44 -17.68 -20.88
C ILE A 6 -30.96 -17.28 -21.10
N LEU A 7 -30.42 -17.59 -22.28
CA LEU A 7 -29.02 -17.28 -22.62
C LEU A 7 -28.75 -15.77 -22.78
N ILE A 8 -29.77 -15.01 -23.19
CA ILE A 8 -29.67 -13.54 -23.37
C ILE A 8 -29.55 -12.83 -22.01
N PHE A 9 -30.17 -13.33 -20.94
CA PHE A 9 -30.06 -12.73 -19.60
C PHE A 9 -28.76 -13.09 -18.87
N ALA A 10 -28.15 -14.25 -19.16
CA ALA A 10 -26.90 -14.67 -18.51
C ALA A 10 -25.66 -13.86 -18.97
N GLY A 11 -25.64 -13.37 -20.22
CA GLY A 11 -24.52 -12.59 -20.76
C GLY A 11 -24.39 -11.18 -20.15
N VAL A 12 -25.51 -10.53 -19.82
CA VAL A 12 -25.53 -9.17 -19.26
C VAL A 12 -24.99 -9.13 -17.82
N ALA A 13 -25.25 -10.18 -17.03
CA ALA A 13 -24.81 -10.24 -15.63
C ALA A 13 -23.28 -10.32 -15.48
N VAL A 14 -22.60 -11.06 -16.36
CA VAL A 14 -21.13 -11.21 -16.31
C VAL A 14 -20.43 -9.92 -16.73
N ALA A 15 -20.92 -9.24 -17.77
CA ALA A 15 -20.39 -7.94 -18.18
C ALA A 15 -20.61 -6.86 -17.10
N ALA A 16 -21.80 -6.80 -16.50
CA ALA A 16 -22.07 -5.91 -15.37
C ALA A 16 -21.17 -6.20 -14.17
N TYR A 17 -20.93 -7.49 -13.85
CA TYR A 17 -20.02 -7.91 -12.78
C TYR A 17 -18.57 -7.49 -13.04
N MET A 18 -18.07 -7.62 -14.28
CA MET A 18 -16.71 -7.19 -14.63
C MET A 18 -16.54 -5.66 -14.67
N VAL A 19 -17.59 -4.91 -14.97
CA VAL A 19 -17.58 -3.43 -14.95
C VAL A 19 -17.66 -2.89 -13.51
N LEU A 20 -18.45 -3.52 -12.62
CA LEU A 20 -18.51 -3.11 -11.21
C LEU A 20 -17.23 -3.45 -10.42
N LYS A 21 -16.53 -4.53 -10.78
CA LYS A 21 -15.33 -5.00 -10.03
C LYS A 21 -14.08 -4.15 -10.27
N ARG A 22 -14.12 -3.18 -11.18
CA ARG A 22 -13.00 -2.26 -11.50
C ARG A 22 -13.08 -0.91 -10.82
N ARG A 23 -13.86 -0.78 -9.73
CA ARG A 23 -13.61 0.32 -8.79
C ARG A 23 -12.34 -0.01 -8.01
N GLY A 24 -11.20 0.17 -8.68
CA GLY A 24 -9.92 0.31 -7.99
C GLY A 24 -10.11 1.36 -6.90
N ALA A 25 -9.65 1.03 -5.70
CA ALA A 25 -9.66 1.95 -4.58
C ALA A 25 -9.16 3.30 -5.10
N ALA A 26 -9.94 4.37 -4.88
CA ALA A 26 -9.41 5.72 -5.09
C ALA A 26 -8.06 5.75 -4.38
N SER A 27 -6.98 6.09 -5.09
CA SER A 27 -5.70 6.27 -4.44
C SER A 27 -5.87 7.48 -3.53
N SER A 28 -6.28 7.25 -2.29
CA SER A 28 -6.17 8.25 -1.24
C SER A 28 -4.69 8.58 -1.18
N PHE A 29 -4.31 9.75 -1.68
CA PHE A 29 -2.96 10.24 -1.54
C PHE A 29 -2.67 10.30 -0.04
N ALA A 30 -1.58 9.66 0.38
CA ALA A 30 -1.14 9.73 1.75
C ALA A 30 -0.80 11.18 2.08
N THR A 31 -1.33 11.68 3.21
CA THR A 31 -1.06 13.05 3.68
C THR A 31 0.04 13.00 4.71
N GLU A 32 1.04 13.86 4.59
CA GLU A 32 2.11 13.97 5.58
C GLU A 32 1.57 14.54 6.90
N ILE A 33 1.94 13.90 8.00
CA ILE A 33 1.58 14.28 9.36
C ILE A 33 2.74 15.12 9.92
N PRO A 34 2.48 16.37 10.38
CA PRO A 34 3.52 17.22 10.96
C PRO A 34 4.22 16.54 12.14
N ASN A 35 5.55 16.53 12.11
CA ASN A 35 6.39 16.04 13.20
C ASN A 35 7.04 17.22 13.93
N SER A 36 6.69 17.41 15.20
CA SER A 36 7.19 18.50 16.04
C SER A 36 8.50 18.17 16.78
N ALA A 37 9.12 17.03 16.49
CA ALA A 37 10.40 16.66 17.10
C ALA A 37 11.50 17.68 16.72
N LEU A 38 12.26 18.12 17.72
CA LEU A 38 13.40 19.03 17.60
C LEU A 38 14.73 18.24 17.49
N PRO A 39 15.83 18.86 17.02
CA PRO A 39 17.14 18.21 17.00
C PRO A 39 17.51 17.60 18.36
N GLY A 40 17.92 16.32 18.35
CA GLY A 40 18.26 15.57 19.57
C GLY A 40 17.06 14.89 20.26
N GLN A 41 15.83 15.13 19.81
CA GLN A 41 14.66 14.39 20.28
C GLN A 41 14.45 13.09 19.49
N ASN A 42 13.91 12.08 20.16
CA ASN A 42 13.49 10.86 19.47
C ASN A 42 12.44 11.20 18.41
N GLY A 43 12.59 10.65 17.20
CA GLY A 43 11.73 10.96 16.07
C GLY A 43 12.16 12.19 15.26
N TYR A 44 13.23 12.91 15.63
CA TYR A 44 13.76 13.99 14.79
C TYR A 44 14.16 13.46 13.40
N GLY A 45 13.72 14.16 12.35
CA GLY A 45 13.99 13.80 10.95
C GLY A 45 13.08 12.71 10.37
N TRP A 46 12.20 12.10 11.18
CA TRP A 46 11.20 11.15 10.68
C TRP A 46 10.04 11.87 9.99
N ARG A 47 9.53 11.27 8.91
CA ARG A 47 8.32 11.71 8.22
C ARG A 47 7.25 10.64 8.35
N TYR A 48 6.03 11.03 8.72
CA TYR A 48 4.91 10.12 8.94
C TYR A 48 3.76 10.48 8.00
N PHE A 49 3.01 9.48 7.55
CA PHE A 49 1.91 9.67 6.61
C PHE A 49 0.63 8.98 7.08
N SER A 50 -0.51 9.51 6.65
CA SER A 50 -1.85 9.07 7.08
C SER A 50 -2.21 7.63 6.69
N ASP A 51 -1.50 7.02 5.77
CA ASP A 51 -1.66 5.62 5.33
C ASP A 51 -0.86 4.62 6.19
N GLY A 52 -0.10 5.10 7.17
CA GLY A 52 0.80 4.31 8.00
C GLY A 52 2.19 4.13 7.40
N THR A 53 2.52 4.85 6.33
CA THR A 53 3.89 4.96 5.83
C THR A 53 4.71 5.85 6.77
N ALA A 54 5.96 5.46 7.03
CA ALA A 54 6.95 6.28 7.71
C ALA A 54 8.26 6.23 6.95
N ILE A 55 8.97 7.35 6.92
CA ILE A 55 10.31 7.47 6.30
C ILE A 55 11.26 7.89 7.41
N SER A 56 12.30 7.10 7.65
CA SER A 56 13.35 7.44 8.60
C SER A 56 14.30 8.51 8.03
N PRO A 57 15.11 9.15 8.90
CA PRO A 57 16.06 10.18 8.47
C PRO A 57 17.09 9.73 7.42
N ASP A 58 17.36 8.43 7.34
CA ASP A 58 18.25 7.80 6.36
C ASP A 58 17.57 7.46 5.02
N GLY A 59 16.26 7.72 4.89
CA GLY A 59 15.48 7.43 3.71
C GLY A 59 14.87 6.03 3.64
N THR A 60 14.98 5.21 4.69
CA THR A 60 14.32 3.89 4.74
C THR A 60 12.81 4.03 4.88
N TYR A 61 12.06 3.29 4.06
CA TYR A 61 10.60 3.29 4.06
C TYR A 61 10.05 2.16 4.91
N TYR A 62 9.08 2.51 5.75
CA TYR A 62 8.31 1.61 6.59
C TYR A 62 6.83 1.74 6.26
N LEU A 63 6.11 0.63 6.25
CA LEU A 63 4.65 0.60 6.16
C LEU A 63 4.12 -0.19 7.35
N LYS A 64 3.32 0.46 8.20
CA LYS A 64 2.73 -0.14 9.41
C LYS A 64 3.78 -0.81 10.31
N GLY A 65 4.96 -0.17 10.42
CA GLY A 65 6.08 -0.67 11.24
C GLY A 65 6.96 -1.74 10.57
N LYS A 66 6.69 -2.14 9.33
CA LYS A 66 7.53 -3.09 8.57
C LYS A 66 8.35 -2.36 7.50
N VAL A 67 9.64 -2.68 7.36
CA VAL A 67 10.47 -2.14 6.27
C VAL A 67 9.95 -2.66 4.93
N ILE A 68 9.70 -1.74 4.00
CA ILE A 68 9.22 -2.05 2.65
C ILE A 68 10.24 -1.70 1.56
N SER A 69 11.13 -0.75 1.83
CA SER A 69 12.24 -0.40 0.94
C SER A 69 13.35 0.22 1.75
N SER A 70 14.47 -0.48 1.86
CA SER A 70 15.75 0.05 2.32
C SER A 70 16.60 0.25 1.08
N THR A 71 16.48 1.44 0.48
CA THR A 71 17.42 1.88 -0.54
C THR A 71 18.48 2.71 0.17
N TYR A 72 19.49 2.04 0.72
CA TYR A 72 20.73 2.71 1.09
C TYR A 72 21.63 2.69 -0.15
N ASP A 73 21.90 3.86 -0.73
CA ASP A 73 22.90 4.08 -1.78
C ASP A 73 22.90 3.04 -2.93
N GLY A 74 21.77 2.90 -3.63
CA GLY A 74 21.69 2.04 -4.82
C GLY A 74 21.68 0.52 -4.57
N VAL A 75 21.77 0.07 -3.32
CA VAL A 75 21.67 -1.34 -2.95
C VAL A 75 20.25 -1.64 -2.47
N SER A 76 19.45 -2.28 -3.33
CA SER A 76 18.17 -2.87 -2.92
C SER A 76 18.47 -4.09 -2.03
N VAL A 77 18.55 -3.92 -0.72
CA VAL A 77 18.56 -5.09 0.19
C VAL A 77 17.15 -5.67 0.21
N GLY A 78 16.95 -6.70 -0.61
CA GLY A 78 15.72 -7.46 -0.67
C GLY A 78 15.41 -8.03 0.71
N SER A 79 14.24 -7.70 1.24
CA SER A 79 13.71 -8.17 2.50
C SER A 79 13.56 -9.70 2.52
N ASN A 80 14.65 -10.41 2.79
CA ASN A 80 14.60 -11.81 3.17
C ASN A 80 14.23 -11.87 4.66
N TYR A 81 12.94 -11.65 4.96
CA TYR A 81 12.36 -11.99 6.26
C TYR A 81 12.20 -13.51 6.34
N GLY A 82 13.32 -14.23 6.23
CA GLY A 82 13.41 -15.67 6.39
C GLY A 82 14.00 -15.99 7.76
N ASN A 83 13.11 -16.13 8.74
CA ASN A 83 13.30 -17.01 9.91
C ASN A 83 14.50 -16.70 10.83
N LEU A 84 14.31 -15.81 11.81
CA LEU A 84 15.03 -15.88 13.09
C LEU A 84 14.13 -16.65 14.07
N THR A 85 14.18 -17.97 14.00
CA THR A 85 13.71 -18.83 15.09
C THR A 85 14.80 -18.85 16.16
N THR A 86 14.38 -18.60 17.40
CA THR A 86 15.22 -18.66 18.61
C THR A 86 15.74 -20.07 18.86
#